data_AF-A0A7Y6Q170-F1
#
_entry.id   AF-A0A7Y6Q170-F1
#
_cell.length_a   1.000
_cell.length_b   1.000
_cell.length_c   1.000
_cell.angle_alpha   90.00
_cell.angle_beta   90.00
_cell.angle_gamma   90.00
#
_symmetry.space_group_name_H-M   'P 1'
#
loop_
_entity.id
_entity.type
_entity.pdbx_description
1 polymer ?
#
loop_
_entity_poly.entity_id
_entity_poly.type
_entity_poly.pdbx_seq_one_letter_code
_entity_poly.pdbx_strand_id
1 'polypeptide(L)'
;MVTFFEDDGEFLSIVTDFVKAGLDAGDSVVVVATGEHLAKLDIEYARLQIDVKAAELVGRYIQLDTNDVYPTLLSQGWPDQDCFDTVMAEVLQRGRMPGRVVRCIGEIVAVVWARGEHAATIRLEHMWKKLVDVEHMVILCMYPRRAFERDMAFGLQEVVRTHSIVKH
;
A
#
# COMPACT_ATOMS: atom_id res chain seq x y z
N MET A 1 3.08 -6.52 -6.07
CA MET A 1 4.44 -6.06 -6.39
C MET A 1 5.07 -5.55 -5.13
N VAL A 2 6.39 -5.61 -4.99
CA VAL A 2 7.12 -4.96 -3.88
C VAL A 2 8.18 -4.03 -4.44
N THR A 3 8.42 -2.90 -3.76
CA THR A 3 9.48 -1.95 -4.08
C THR A 3 10.16 -1.46 -2.81
N PHE A 4 11.42 -1.09 -2.96
CA PHE A 4 12.24 -0.54 -1.88
C PHE A 4 12.60 0.90 -2.20
N PHE A 5 12.61 1.79 -1.22
CA PHE A 5 12.97 3.20 -1.39
C PHE A 5 14.05 3.61 -0.38
N GLU A 6 14.98 4.47 -0.78
CA GLU A 6 16.09 4.97 0.04
C GLU A 6 15.65 6.10 0.97
N ASP A 7 14.88 7.04 0.41
CA ASP A 7 14.46 8.26 1.09
C ASP A 7 13.04 8.69 0.68
N ASP A 8 12.54 9.72 1.35
CA ASP A 8 11.20 10.24 1.10
C ASP A 8 11.03 10.78 -0.32
N GLY A 9 12.08 11.31 -0.95
CA GLY A 9 12.02 11.79 -2.32
C GLY A 9 11.71 10.67 -3.30
N GLU A 10 12.39 9.53 -3.13
CA GLU A 10 12.12 8.32 -3.91
C GLU A 10 10.73 7.75 -3.61
N PHE A 11 10.32 7.68 -2.34
CA PHE A 11 8.96 7.27 -1.96
C PHE A 11 7.90 8.10 -2.68
N LEU A 12 8.00 9.43 -2.59
CA LEU A 12 7.04 10.36 -3.18
C LEU A 12 7.01 10.25 -4.71
N SER A 13 8.18 10.10 -5.35
CA SER A 13 8.26 9.89 -6.81
C SER A 13 7.53 8.62 -7.23
N ILE A 14 7.78 7.49 -6.56
CA ILE A 14 7.15 6.20 -6.89
C ILE A 14 5.64 6.28 -6.72
N VAL A 15 5.17 6.87 -5.61
CA VAL A 15 3.75 6.97 -5.29
C VAL A 15 3.04 7.89 -6.29
N THR A 16 3.60 9.07 -6.57
CA THR A 16 2.98 10.04 -7.48
C THR A 16 2.87 9.48 -8.91
N ASP A 17 3.91 8.80 -9.40
CA ASP A 17 3.87 8.10 -10.70
C ASP A 17 2.80 7.00 -10.72
N PHE A 18 2.72 6.21 -9.65
CA PHE A 18 1.74 5.13 -9.54
C PHE A 18 0.30 5.66 -9.49
N VAL A 19 0.06 6.74 -8.74
CA VAL A 19 -1.24 7.41 -8.61
C VAL A 19 -1.64 8.04 -9.93
N LYS A 20 -0.75 8.84 -10.53
CA LYS A 20 -1.01 9.50 -11.81
C LYS A 20 -1.36 8.49 -12.91
N ALA A 21 -0.55 7.44 -13.05
CA ALA A 21 -0.80 6.40 -14.06
C ALA A 21 -2.13 5.68 -13.83
N GLY A 22 -2.58 5.52 -12.59
CA GLY A 22 -3.88 4.91 -12.28
C GLY A 22 -5.04 5.83 -12.65
N LEU A 23 -4.99 7.07 -12.18
CA LEU A 23 -6.05 8.04 -12.43
C LEU A 23 -6.21 8.36 -13.93
N ASP A 24 -5.10 8.46 -14.67
CA ASP A 24 -5.07 8.67 -16.13
C ASP A 24 -5.66 7.46 -16.88
N ALA A 25 -5.50 6.23 -16.36
CA ALA A 25 -6.09 5.01 -16.92
C ALA A 25 -7.58 4.82 -16.58
N GLY A 26 -8.15 5.69 -15.74
CA GLY A 26 -9.53 5.55 -15.27
C GLY A 26 -9.70 4.62 -14.07
N ASP A 27 -8.60 4.13 -13.50
CA ASP A 27 -8.57 3.26 -12.33
C ASP A 27 -8.90 4.02 -11.04
N SER A 28 -9.15 3.24 -9.98
CA SER A 28 -9.18 3.77 -8.61
C SER A 28 -7.85 3.50 -7.92
N VAL A 29 -7.37 4.47 -7.16
CA VAL A 29 -6.10 4.39 -6.43
C VAL A 29 -6.35 4.51 -4.94
N VAL A 30 -5.71 3.62 -4.17
CA VAL A 30 -5.75 3.58 -2.72
C VAL A 30 -4.32 3.74 -2.23
N VAL A 31 -4.10 4.68 -1.31
CA VAL A 31 -2.78 4.91 -0.70
C VAL A 31 -2.89 4.67 0.79
N VAL A 32 -2.25 3.60 1.27
CA VAL A 32 -2.08 3.31 2.69
C VAL A 32 -0.65 3.67 3.07
N ALA A 33 -0.48 4.82 3.72
CA ALA A 33 0.84 5.39 4.04
C ALA A 33 0.85 6.02 5.43
N THR A 34 2.03 6.30 5.97
CA THR A 34 2.14 7.05 7.23
C THR A 34 1.55 8.45 7.08
N GLY A 35 0.99 9.00 8.15
CA GLY A 35 0.51 10.40 8.14
C GLY A 35 1.56 11.42 7.70
N GLU A 36 2.85 11.17 7.99
CA GLU A 36 3.96 12.00 7.51
C GLU A 36 4.11 11.93 5.99
N HIS A 37 4.09 10.73 5.41
CA HIS A 37 4.14 10.56 3.96
C HIS A 37 2.89 11.09 3.25
N LEU A 38 1.70 10.91 3.83
CA LEU A 38 0.46 11.49 3.28
C LEU A 38 0.52 13.01 3.21
N ALA A 39 1.02 13.67 4.27
CA ALA A 39 1.18 15.13 4.27
C ALA A 39 2.19 15.61 3.21
N LYS A 40 3.29 14.87 3.01
CA LYS A 40 4.27 15.17 1.94
C LYS A 40 3.67 14.94 0.55
N LEU A 41 2.86 13.89 0.38
CA LEU A 41 2.16 13.61 -0.88
C LEU A 41 1.18 14.71 -1.26
N ASP A 42 0.43 15.27 -0.32
CA ASP A 42 -0.49 16.38 -0.59
C ASP A 42 0.23 17.58 -1.21
N ILE A 43 1.43 17.90 -0.72
CA ILE A 43 2.28 18.96 -1.28
C ILE A 43 2.75 18.58 -2.69
N GLU A 44 3.21 17.35 -2.89
CA GLU A 44 3.71 16.88 -4.19
C GLU A 44 2.61 16.77 -5.25
N TYR A 45 1.40 16.33 -4.89
CA TYR A 45 0.25 16.32 -5.80
C TYR A 45 -0.09 17.72 -6.29
N ALA A 46 -0.08 18.73 -5.40
CA ALA A 46 -0.29 20.12 -5.78
C ALA A 46 0.82 20.62 -6.73
N ARG A 47 2.08 20.30 -6.44
CA ARG A 47 3.24 20.67 -7.27
C ARG A 47 3.19 20.04 -8.66
N LEU A 48 2.76 18.78 -8.74
CA LEU A 48 2.65 18.00 -9.99
C LEU A 48 1.30 18.17 -10.71
N GLN A 49 0.39 18.97 -10.14
CA GLN A 49 -0.97 19.19 -10.66
C GLN A 49 -1.76 17.87 -10.84
N ILE A 50 -1.58 16.92 -9.92
CA ILE A 50 -2.37 15.68 -9.87
C ILE A 50 -3.64 15.99 -9.07
N ASP A 51 -4.80 16.03 -9.74
CA ASP A 51 -6.08 16.37 -9.11
C ASP A 51 -6.69 15.19 -8.35
N VAL A 52 -6.05 14.82 -7.25
CA VAL A 52 -6.53 13.77 -6.35
C VAL A 52 -7.84 14.15 -5.66
N LYS A 53 -8.15 15.45 -5.53
CA LYS A 53 -9.40 15.92 -4.92
C LYS A 53 -10.61 15.68 -5.81
N ALA A 54 -10.50 15.95 -7.10
CA ALA A 54 -11.55 15.55 -8.06
C ALA A 54 -11.72 14.03 -8.10
N ALA A 55 -10.61 13.27 -8.02
CA ALA A 55 -10.67 11.80 -7.97
C ALA A 55 -11.33 11.28 -6.67
N GLU A 56 -11.04 11.88 -5.53
CA GLU A 56 -11.61 11.56 -4.22
C GLU A 56 -13.14 11.75 -4.21
N LEU A 57 -13.64 12.87 -4.77
CA LEU A 57 -15.07 13.16 -4.87
C LEU A 57 -15.88 12.10 -5.63
N VAL A 58 -15.24 11.38 -6.57
CA VAL A 58 -15.86 10.32 -7.36
C VAL A 58 -15.42 8.92 -6.94
N GLY A 59 -14.82 8.78 -5.76
CA GLY A 59 -14.40 7.48 -5.20
C GLY A 59 -13.23 6.82 -5.94
N ARG A 60 -12.46 7.59 -6.72
CA ARG A 60 -11.28 7.10 -7.46
C ARG A 60 -9.95 7.33 -6.77
N TYR A 61 -9.92 8.12 -5.70
CA TYR A 61 -8.76 8.24 -4.83
C TYR A 61 -9.19 8.06 -3.38
N ILE A 62 -8.50 7.18 -2.65
CA ILE A 62 -8.73 6.90 -1.24
C ILE A 62 -7.38 6.93 -0.53
N GLN A 63 -7.27 7.67 0.56
CA GLN A 63 -6.09 7.67 1.42
C GLN A 63 -6.43 7.14 2.80
N LEU A 64 -5.52 6.36 3.38
CA LEU A 64 -5.65 5.76 4.70
C LEU A 64 -4.33 5.93 5.46
N ASP A 65 -4.38 6.51 6.66
CA ASP A 65 -3.21 6.60 7.53
C ASP A 65 -2.96 5.24 8.18
N THR A 66 -1.71 4.78 8.13
CA THR A 66 -1.24 3.60 8.86
C THR A 66 -1.57 3.62 10.35
N ASN A 67 -1.60 4.78 11.01
CA ASN A 67 -1.97 4.91 12.42
C ASN A 67 -3.41 4.50 12.69
N ASP A 68 -4.31 4.73 11.73
CA ASP A 68 -5.72 4.40 11.84
C ASP A 68 -5.97 2.94 11.43
N VAL A 69 -5.34 2.47 10.35
CA VAL A 69 -5.58 1.11 9.85
C VAL A 69 -4.82 0.04 10.63
N TYR A 70 -3.65 0.34 11.19
CA TYR A 70 -2.85 -0.61 11.97
C TYR A 70 -3.63 -1.27 13.11
N PRO A 71 -4.25 -0.51 14.04
CA PRO A 71 -4.98 -1.12 15.17
C PRO A 71 -6.23 -1.89 14.74
N THR A 72 -6.78 -1.59 13.56
CA THR A 72 -7.90 -2.35 13.00
C THR A 72 -7.44 -3.65 12.36
N LEU A 73 -6.34 -3.61 11.60
CA LEU A 73 -5.83 -4.78 10.88
C LEU A 73 -5.09 -5.77 11.79
N LEU A 74 -4.48 -5.29 12.87
CA LEU A 74 -3.69 -6.09 13.80
C LEU A 74 -4.33 -6.10 15.19
N SER A 75 -4.87 -7.26 15.57
CA SER A 75 -5.33 -7.52 16.93
C SER A 75 -4.18 -8.11 17.75
N GLN A 76 -3.79 -7.44 18.84
CA GLN A 76 -2.68 -7.88 19.70
C GLN A 76 -1.36 -8.11 18.93
N GLY A 77 -1.07 -7.28 17.91
CA GLY A 77 0.14 -7.41 17.08
C GLY A 77 0.09 -8.55 16.06
N TRP A 78 -1.10 -9.10 15.77
CA TRP A 78 -1.27 -10.16 14.78
C TRP A 78 -2.35 -9.81 13.75
N PRO A 79 -2.10 -9.99 12.43
CA PRO A 79 -3.09 -9.70 11.40
C PRO A 79 -4.35 -10.55 11.55
N ASP A 80 -5.47 -9.87 11.74
CA ASP A 80 -6.80 -10.46 11.83
C ASP A 80 -7.42 -10.54 10.43
N GLN A 81 -7.89 -11.73 10.04
CA GLN A 81 -8.41 -11.97 8.70
C GLN A 81 -9.75 -11.27 8.47
N ASP A 82 -10.64 -11.32 9.45
CA ASP A 82 -12.00 -10.77 9.32
C ASP A 82 -11.95 -9.23 9.30
N CYS A 83 -11.07 -8.64 10.13
CA CYS A 83 -10.84 -7.20 10.10
C CYS A 83 -10.22 -6.76 8.77
N PHE A 84 -9.23 -7.49 8.25
CA PHE A 84 -8.64 -7.19 6.95
C PHE A 84 -9.66 -7.26 5.82
N ASP A 85 -10.45 -8.33 5.77
CA ASP A 85 -11.48 -8.51 4.74
C ASP A 85 -12.53 -7.39 4.82
N THR A 86 -12.89 -6.96 6.03
CA THR A 86 -13.84 -5.85 6.24
C THR A 86 -13.29 -4.53 5.70
N VAL A 87 -12.06 -4.15 6.08
CA VAL A 87 -11.43 -2.89 5.62
C VAL A 87 -11.25 -2.93 4.09
N MET A 88 -10.82 -4.07 3.55
CA MET A 88 -10.61 -4.21 2.11
C MET A 88 -11.92 -4.22 1.32
N ALA A 89 -12.99 -4.82 1.85
CA ALA A 89 -14.31 -4.77 1.23
C ALA A 89 -14.82 -3.32 1.11
N GLU A 90 -14.64 -2.49 2.14
CA GLU A 90 -15.04 -1.08 2.10
C GLU A 90 -14.26 -0.29 1.04
N VAL A 91 -12.94 -0.46 1.01
CA VAL A 91 -12.05 0.17 0.01
C VAL A 91 -12.45 -0.24 -1.41
N LEU A 92 -12.65 -1.54 -1.61
CA LEU A 92 -13.02 -2.11 -2.90
C LEU A 92 -14.41 -1.69 -3.33
N GLN A 93 -15.38 -1.61 -2.41
CA GLN A 93 -16.74 -1.16 -2.71
C GLN A 93 -16.76 0.29 -3.22
N ARG A 94 -15.93 1.17 -2.65
CA ARG A 94 -15.82 2.57 -3.09
C ARG A 94 -15.14 2.70 -4.44
N GLY A 95 -14.10 1.89 -4.68
CA GLY A 95 -13.29 1.99 -5.89
C GLY A 95 -13.83 1.25 -7.11
N ARG A 96 -14.61 0.17 -6.93
CA ARG A 96 -14.99 -0.73 -8.02
C ARG A 96 -16.03 -0.13 -8.97
N MET A 97 -15.77 -0.35 -10.25
CA MET A 97 -16.70 -0.20 -11.37
C MET A 97 -16.41 -1.31 -12.40
N PRO A 98 -17.37 -1.70 -13.25
CA PRO A 98 -17.12 -2.69 -14.30
C PRO A 98 -15.91 -2.30 -15.17
N GLY A 99 -14.94 -3.21 -15.29
CA GLY A 99 -13.72 -3.01 -16.08
C GLY A 99 -12.63 -2.16 -15.42
N ARG A 100 -12.85 -1.61 -14.22
CA ARG A 100 -11.88 -0.79 -13.50
C ARG A 100 -10.95 -1.65 -12.63
N VAL A 101 -9.66 -1.32 -12.58
CA VAL A 101 -8.71 -1.92 -11.63
C VAL A 101 -8.65 -1.08 -10.36
N VAL A 102 -8.55 -1.73 -9.20
CA VAL A 102 -8.17 -1.05 -7.94
C VAL A 102 -6.67 -1.17 -7.75
N ARG A 103 -5.99 -0.04 -7.61
CA ARG A 103 -4.54 0.05 -7.47
C ARG A 103 -4.21 0.47 -6.05
N CYS A 104 -3.50 -0.36 -5.29
CA CYS A 104 -3.19 -0.11 -3.89
C CYS A 104 -1.69 0.11 -3.68
N ILE A 105 -1.34 1.10 -2.86
CA ILE A 105 -0.02 1.24 -2.25
C ILE A 105 -0.14 0.85 -0.78
N GLY A 106 0.72 -0.07 -0.34
CA GLY A 106 0.75 -0.56 1.03
C GLY A 106 2.09 -0.28 1.70
N GLU A 107 2.21 0.83 2.42
CA GLU A 107 3.33 1.08 3.34
C GLU A 107 3.11 0.45 4.71
N ILE A 108 1.87 0.06 5.04
CA ILE A 108 1.52 -0.55 6.33
C ILE A 108 2.38 -1.77 6.67
N VAL A 109 2.82 -2.54 5.67
CA VAL A 109 3.72 -3.69 5.86
C VAL A 109 5.09 -3.25 6.38
N ALA A 110 5.60 -2.09 5.95
CA ALA A 110 6.83 -1.50 6.45
C ALA A 110 6.69 -1.03 7.91
N VAL A 111 5.52 -0.51 8.29
CA VAL A 111 5.23 -0.11 9.67
C VAL A 111 5.21 -1.31 10.60
N VAL A 112 4.57 -2.41 10.20
CA VAL A 112 4.55 -3.66 10.98
C VAL A 112 5.98 -4.23 11.07
N TRP A 113 6.74 -4.20 9.98
CA TRP A 113 8.13 -4.66 9.97
C TRP A 113 9.03 -3.86 10.92
N ALA A 114 8.97 -2.53 10.86
CA ALA A 114 9.79 -1.64 11.69
C ALA A 114 9.55 -1.81 13.20
N ARG A 115 8.41 -2.39 13.59
CA ARG A 115 8.09 -2.75 14.98
C ARG A 115 8.72 -4.08 15.44
N GLY A 116 9.42 -4.80 14.58
CA GLY A 116 9.97 -6.13 14.87
C GLY A 116 8.96 -7.26 14.70
N GLU A 117 7.75 -6.97 14.22
CA GLU A 117 6.66 -7.93 14.05
C GLU A 117 6.79 -8.64 12.68
N HIS A 118 7.93 -9.28 12.41
CA HIS A 118 8.25 -9.82 11.07
C HIS A 118 7.30 -10.96 10.65
N ALA A 119 6.93 -11.84 11.58
CA ALA A 119 5.97 -12.91 11.30
C ALA A 119 4.57 -12.36 10.97
N ALA A 120 4.14 -11.30 11.66
CA ALA A 120 2.91 -10.58 11.35
C ALA A 120 2.99 -9.93 9.97
N THR A 121 4.11 -9.31 9.64
CA THR A 121 4.35 -8.73 8.31
C THR A 121 4.20 -9.78 7.21
N ILE A 122 4.89 -10.92 7.34
CA ILE A 122 4.81 -12.02 6.38
C ILE A 122 3.37 -12.55 6.25
N ARG A 123 2.62 -12.66 7.35
CA ARG A 123 1.21 -13.03 7.29
C ARG A 123 0.38 -12.02 6.51
N LEU A 124 0.57 -10.73 6.77
CA LEU A 124 -0.12 -9.66 6.07
C LEU A 124 0.18 -9.69 4.57
N GLU A 125 1.42 -9.97 4.17
CA GLU A 125 1.80 -10.15 2.76
C GLU A 125 1.07 -11.32 2.09
N HIS A 126 0.90 -12.44 2.79
CA HIS A 126 0.10 -13.55 2.28
C HIS A 126 -1.38 -13.19 2.13
N MET A 127 -1.93 -12.36 3.02
CA MET A 127 -3.32 -11.88 2.93
C MET A 127 -3.51 -10.96 1.72
N TRP A 128 -2.57 -10.03 1.50
CA TRP A 128 -2.55 -9.21 0.29
C TRP A 128 -2.47 -10.04 -0.99
N LYS A 129 -1.58 -11.05 -1.01
CA LYS A 129 -1.42 -11.94 -2.16
C LYS A 129 -2.73 -12.67 -2.49
N LYS A 130 -3.39 -13.24 -1.48
CA LYS A 130 -4.69 -13.91 -1.67
C LYS A 130 -5.76 -12.96 -2.22
N LEU A 131 -5.80 -11.73 -1.71
CA LEU A 131 -6.77 -10.73 -2.17
C LEU A 131 -6.53 -10.36 -3.65
N VAL A 132 -5.28 -10.15 -4.04
CA VAL A 132 -4.91 -9.88 -5.44
C VAL A 132 -5.25 -11.05 -6.37
N ASP A 133 -5.18 -12.29 -5.89
CA ASP A 133 -5.49 -13.47 -6.72
C ASP A 133 -6.99 -13.61 -7.03
N VAL A 134 -7.87 -13.07 -6.18
CA VAL A 134 -9.32 -13.21 -6.32
C VAL A 134 -10.00 -11.93 -6.78
N GLU A 135 -9.33 -10.78 -6.70
CA GLU A 135 -9.87 -9.48 -7.06
C GLU A 135 -9.18 -8.86 -8.26
N HIS A 136 -9.91 -7.97 -8.96
CA HIS A 136 -9.34 -7.14 -10.01
C HIS A 136 -8.56 -5.96 -9.41
N MET A 137 -7.48 -6.31 -8.71
CA MET A 137 -6.66 -5.41 -7.91
C MET A 137 -5.18 -5.64 -8.18
N VAL A 138 -4.40 -4.56 -8.12
CA VAL A 138 -2.95 -4.63 -8.04
C VAL A 138 -2.48 -3.91 -6.78
N ILE A 139 -1.47 -4.47 -6.12
CA ILE A 139 -0.82 -3.84 -4.96
C ILE A 139 0.66 -3.61 -5.19
N LEU A 140 1.16 -2.48 -4.69
CA LEU A 140 2.56 -2.15 -4.54
C LEU A 140 2.88 -2.01 -3.04
N CYS A 141 3.46 -3.06 -2.45
CA CYS A 141 3.99 -3.03 -1.09
C CYS A 141 5.30 -2.24 -1.08
N MET A 142 5.45 -1.32 -0.13
CA MET A 142 6.58 -0.41 -0.06
C MET A 142 7.35 -0.59 1.24
N TYR A 143 8.67 -0.67 1.13
CA TYR A 143 9.57 -0.73 2.28
C TYR A 143 10.74 0.23 2.14
N PRO A 144 11.20 0.89 3.22
CA PRO A 144 12.45 1.62 3.16
C PRO A 144 13.61 0.63 3.08
N ARG A 145 14.63 0.86 2.24
CA ARG A 145 15.73 -0.09 2.01
C ARG A 145 16.47 -0.45 3.31
N ARG A 146 16.64 0.55 4.19
CA ARG A 146 17.19 0.37 5.55
C ARG A 146 16.49 -0.69 6.40
N ALA A 147 15.23 -1.04 6.10
CA ALA A 147 14.50 -2.11 6.81
C ALA A 147 15.19 -3.47 6.67
N PHE A 148 15.98 -3.68 5.60
CA PHE A 148 16.62 -4.95 5.27
C PHE A 148 18.14 -4.91 5.37
N GLU A 149 18.74 -3.81 5.85
CA GLU A 149 20.18 -3.75 6.09
C GLU A 149 20.61 -4.58 7.31
N ARG A 150 19.71 -4.75 8.28
CA ARG A 150 19.97 -5.49 9.54
C ARG A 150 19.38 -6.90 9.56
N ASP A 151 18.30 -7.15 8.82
CA ASP A 151 17.67 -8.46 8.70
C ASP A 151 18.24 -9.25 7.51
N MET A 152 19.13 -10.18 7.83
CA MET A 152 19.73 -11.14 6.91
C MET A 152 18.67 -11.94 6.13
N ALA A 153 18.76 -11.89 4.80
CA ALA A 153 18.30 -12.82 3.76
C ALA A 153 16.90 -13.46 3.85
N PHE A 154 16.51 -14.07 4.97
CA PHE A 154 15.31 -14.91 5.08
C PHE A 154 14.00 -14.10 5.06
N GLY A 155 13.90 -13.04 5.85
CA GLY A 155 12.69 -12.22 5.89
C GLY A 155 12.45 -11.47 4.58
N LEU A 156 13.52 -10.92 3.98
CA LEU A 156 13.48 -10.35 2.65
C LEU A 156 13.10 -11.39 1.59
N GLN A 157 13.64 -12.62 1.66
CA GLN A 157 13.28 -13.70 0.75
C GLN A 157 11.80 -14.06 0.83
N GLU A 158 11.22 -14.14 2.03
CA GLU A 158 9.79 -14.44 2.18
C GLU A 158 8.92 -13.29 1.64
N VAL A 159 9.27 -12.03 1.95
CA VAL A 159 8.59 -10.86 1.36
C VAL A 159 8.71 -10.89 -0.16
N VAL A 160 9.88 -11.16 -0.73
CA VAL A 160 10.04 -11.27 -2.18
C VAL A 160 9.22 -12.42 -2.75
N ARG A 161 9.16 -13.58 -2.07
CA ARG A 161 8.46 -14.79 -2.53
C ARG A 161 6.94 -14.62 -2.56
N THR A 162 6.37 -13.80 -1.68
CA THR A 162 4.93 -13.50 -1.70
C THR A 162 4.54 -12.55 -2.84
N HIS A 163 5.50 -11.99 -3.58
CA HIS A 163 5.26 -11.03 -4.66
C HIS A 163 5.68 -11.54 -6.03
N SER A 164 4.78 -11.38 -7.02
CA SER A 164 5.05 -11.76 -8.40
C SER A 164 6.03 -10.84 -9.15
N ILE A 165 6.27 -9.63 -8.63
CA ILE A 165 7.18 -8.62 -9.23
C ILE A 165 7.91 -7.88 -8.10
N VAL A 166 9.23 -7.85 -8.19
CA VAL A 166 10.13 -7.06 -7.34
C VAL A 166 10.68 -5.91 -8.16
N LYS A 167 10.50 -4.67 -7.71
CA LYS A 167 11.10 -3.48 -8.29
C LYS A 167 12.29 -3.04 -7.41
N HIS A 168 13.44 -2.83 -8.03
CA HIS A 168 14.70 -2.51 -7.37
C HIS A 168 14.96 -1.02 -7.33
#